data_AF-A0A7J0BM64-F1
#
_entry.id   AF-A0A7J0BM64-F1
#
_cell.length_a   1.000
_cell.length_b   1.000
_cell.length_c   1.000
_cell.angle_alpha   90.00
_cell.angle_beta   90.00
_cell.angle_gamma   90.00
#
_symmetry.space_group_name_H-M   'P 1'
#
loop_
_entity.id
_entity.type
_entity.pdbx_description
1 polymer ?
#
loop_
_entity_poly.entity_id
_entity_poly.type
_entity_poly.pdbx_seq_one_letter_code
_entity_poly.pdbx_strand_id
1 'polypeptide(L)'
;MSTENKKKGFNWLAFIFSYAYYAGYGRIPKALALAVAACIPVVFIGVPLYAGFKANADLPIGEQAFSWPKAILFAVIGASLFSGAMSLIQFMKG
;
A
#
# COMPACT_ATOMS: atom_id res chain seq x y z
N MET A 1 -10.86 11.24 27.47
CA MET A 1 -10.69 10.96 26.03
C MET A 1 -9.33 11.49 25.64
N SER A 2 -8.28 10.68 25.76
CA SER A 2 -6.90 11.14 25.58
C SER A 2 -6.59 11.33 24.10
N THR A 3 -6.42 12.60 23.73
CA THR A 3 -5.92 13.08 22.45
C THR A 3 -4.45 12.68 22.28
N GLU A 4 -4.20 11.41 21.96
CA GLU A 4 -2.85 11.00 21.57
C GLU A 4 -2.49 11.62 20.22
N ASN A 5 -1.42 12.41 20.24
CA ASN A 5 -0.65 12.91 19.10
C ASN A 5 -0.67 11.91 17.94
N LYS A 6 -1.42 12.20 16.85
CA LYS A 6 -1.17 11.54 15.55
C LYS A 6 0.30 11.74 15.20
N LYS A 7 1.12 10.71 15.41
CA LYS A 7 2.56 10.78 15.14
C LYS A 7 2.76 11.10 13.66
N LYS A 8 3.09 12.36 13.34
CA LYS A 8 3.42 12.83 11.97
C LYS A 8 4.78 12.32 11.46
N GLY A 9 5.21 11.14 11.93
CA GLY A 9 6.47 10.53 11.53
C GLY A 9 6.33 9.76 10.22
N PHE A 10 7.45 9.49 9.58
CA PHE A 10 7.51 8.53 8.48
C PHE A 10 7.30 7.11 9.00
N ASN A 11 6.46 6.33 8.32
CA ASN A 11 6.20 4.93 8.63
C ASN A 11 6.95 4.02 7.65
N TRP A 12 8.02 3.39 8.13
CA TRP A 12 8.85 2.50 7.32
C TRP A 12 8.11 1.25 6.84
N LEU A 13 7.20 0.70 7.66
CA LEU A 13 6.41 -0.46 7.24
C LEU A 13 5.43 -0.08 6.14
N ALA A 14 4.79 1.07 6.25
CA ALA A 14 3.91 1.59 5.20
C ALA A 14 4.67 1.94 3.93
N PHE A 15 5.91 2.40 4.02
CA PHE A 15 6.75 2.63 2.85
C PHE A 15 7.04 1.32 2.11
N ILE A 16 7.55 0.31 2.81
CA ILE A 16 7.93 -0.98 2.21
C ILE A 16 6.71 -1.74 1.69
N PHE A 17 5.62 -1.79 2.46
CA PHE A 17 4.45 -2.61 2.16
C PHE A 17 3.28 -1.84 1.52
N SER A 18 3.38 -0.51 1.41
CA SER A 18 2.49 0.36 0.64
C SER A 18 0.99 0.00 0.75
N TYR A 19 0.39 -0.45 -0.36
CA TYR A 19 -1.01 -0.82 -0.44
C TYR A 19 -1.37 -2.02 0.44
N ALA A 20 -0.47 -3.00 0.60
CA ALA A 20 -0.69 -4.16 1.47
C ALA A 20 -0.75 -3.73 2.95
N TYR A 21 0.01 -2.69 3.33
CA TYR A 21 -0.08 -2.12 4.68
C TYR A 21 -1.44 -1.48 4.95
N TYR A 22 -1.96 -0.70 3.99
CA TYR A 22 -3.32 -0.14 4.07
C TYR A 22 -4.40 -1.22 4.11
N ALA A 23 -4.23 -2.31 3.37
CA ALA A 23 -5.14 -3.46 3.39
C ALA A 23 -5.14 -4.19 4.75
N GLY A 24 -3.98 -4.33 5.38
CA GLY A 24 -3.86 -4.95 6.70
C GLY A 24 -4.61 -4.19 7.80
N TYR A 25 -4.74 -2.87 7.68
CA TYR A 25 -5.62 -2.05 8.55
C TYR A 25 -7.08 -1.98 8.08
N GLY A 26 -7.46 -2.74 7.06
CA GLY A 26 -8.84 -2.80 6.56
C GLY A 26 -9.25 -1.63 5.67
N ARG A 27 -8.31 -0.77 5.24
CA ARG A 27 -8.58 0.32 4.28
C ARG A 27 -8.57 -0.20 2.84
N ILE A 28 -9.44 -1.17 2.54
CA ILE A 28 -9.50 -1.90 1.26
C ILE A 28 -9.64 -0.97 0.04
N PRO A 29 -10.52 0.04 0.01
CA PRO A 29 -10.65 0.91 -1.17
C PRO A 29 -9.38 1.71 -1.46
N LYS A 30 -8.72 2.23 -0.41
CA LYS A 30 -7.44 2.94 -0.55
C LYS A 30 -6.32 1.99 -0.98
N ALA A 31 -6.29 0.78 -0.42
CA ALA A 31 -5.31 -0.24 -0.80
C ALA A 31 -5.44 -0.60 -2.29
N LEU A 32 -6.66 -0.80 -2.79
CA LEU A 32 -6.89 -1.10 -4.20
C LEU A 32 -6.48 0.07 -5.10
N ALA A 33 -6.83 1.31 -4.75
CA ALA A 33 -6.42 2.49 -5.52
C ALA A 33 -4.89 2.63 -5.60
N LEU A 34 -4.18 2.40 -4.48
CA LEU A 34 -2.72 2.44 -4.44
C LEU A 34 -2.10 1.27 -5.22
N ALA A 35 -2.71 0.08 -5.19
CA ALA A 35 -2.25 -1.09 -5.96
C ALA A 35 -2.37 -0.84 -7.47
N VAL A 36 -3.50 -0.29 -7.93
CA VAL A 36 -3.70 0.07 -9.34
C VAL A 36 -2.76 1.21 -9.76
N ALA A 37 -2.57 2.22 -8.91
CA ALA A 37 -1.62 3.30 -9.17
C ALA A 37 -0.18 2.78 -9.30
N ALA A 38 0.21 1.78 -8.49
CA ALA A 38 1.52 1.16 -8.55
C ALA A 38 1.77 0.36 -9.85
N CYS A 39 0.73 -0.02 -10.61
CA CYS A 39 0.91 -0.66 -11.93
C CYS A 39 1.52 0.29 -12.96
N ILE A 40 1.51 1.60 -12.73
CA ILE A 40 2.17 2.59 -13.58
C ILE A 40 3.63 2.70 -13.11
N PRO A 41 4.65 2.34 -13.92
CA PRO A 41 6.05 2.28 -13.48
C PRO A 41 6.57 3.58 -12.86
N VAL A 42 6.15 4.73 -13.38
CA VAL A 42 6.54 6.06 -12.86
C VAL A 42 5.94 6.33 -11.48
N VAL A 43 4.74 5.81 -11.21
CA VAL A 43 3.99 6.02 -9.97
C VAL A 43 4.41 4.99 -8.90
N PHE A 44 5.12 3.93 -9.29
CA PHE A 44 5.62 2.88 -8.41
C PHE A 44 6.51 3.39 -7.27
N ILE A 45 7.27 4.47 -7.48
CA ILE A 45 8.09 5.10 -6.41
C ILE A 45 7.25 6.07 -5.56
N GLY A 46 6.26 6.73 -6.17
CA GLY A 46 5.39 7.68 -5.50
C GLY A 46 4.45 7.04 -4.48
N VAL A 47 3.95 5.84 -4.75
CA VAL A 47 3.05 5.10 -3.85
C VAL A 47 3.69 4.75 -2.50
N PRO A 48 4.91 4.16 -2.44
CA PRO A 48 5.67 3.97 -1.21
C PRO A 48 5.90 5.24 -0.43
N LEU A 49 6.34 6.32 -1.08
CA LEU A 49 6.59 7.59 -0.41
C LEU A 49 5.31 8.15 0.20
N TYR A 50 4.22 8.17 -0.58
CA TYR A 50 2.91 8.59 -0.09
C TYR A 50 2.45 7.76 1.12
N ALA A 51 2.57 6.44 1.04
CA ALA A 51 2.19 5.54 2.12
C ALA A 51 3.05 5.77 3.37
N GLY A 52 4.38 5.92 3.20
CA GLY A 52 5.31 6.20 4.28
C GLY A 52 4.99 7.49 5.04
N PHE A 53 4.70 8.59 4.34
CA PHE A 53 4.37 9.87 5.00
C PHE A 53 2.96 9.91 5.58
N LYS A 54 1.99 9.22 4.97
CA LYS A 54 0.56 9.42 5.29
C LYS A 54 -0.05 8.31 6.13
N ALA A 55 0.55 7.12 6.21
CA ALA A 55 -0.03 5.98 6.93
C ALA A 55 -0.34 6.28 8.40
N ASN A 56 0.55 6.95 9.12
CA ASN A 56 0.31 7.29 10.53
C ASN A 56 -0.86 8.28 10.72
N ALA A 57 -1.22 9.04 9.69
CA ALA A 57 -2.36 9.96 9.72
C ALA A 57 -3.67 9.31 9.24
N ASP A 58 -3.57 8.37 8.31
CA ASP A 58 -4.68 7.73 7.61
C ASP A 58 -5.18 6.43 8.28
N LEU A 59 -4.29 5.74 9.00
CA LEU A 59 -4.53 4.39 9.53
C LEU A 59 -4.64 4.44 11.07
N PRO A 60 -5.51 3.59 11.65
CA PRO A 60 -5.69 3.47 13.10
C PRO A 60 -4.54 2.66 13.73
N ILE A 61 -3.30 3.12 13.58
CA ILE A 61 -2.09 2.42 14.04
C ILE A 61 -2.01 2.50 15.56
N GLY A 62 -1.96 1.34 16.21
CA GLY A 62 -2.01 1.24 17.67
C GLY A 62 -3.43 1.19 18.24
N GLU A 63 -4.43 1.63 17.48
CA GLU A 63 -5.85 1.56 17.86
C GLU A 63 -6.53 0.27 17.35
N GLN A 64 -6.10 -0.24 16.19
CA GLN A 64 -6.64 -1.45 15.57
C GLN A 64 -5.55 -2.49 15.33
N ALA A 65 -5.88 -3.77 15.56
CA ALA A 65 -5.01 -4.88 15.22
C ALA A 65 -4.80 -4.99 13.70
N PHE A 66 -3.55 -5.25 13.31
CA PHE A 66 -3.18 -5.47 11.91
C PHE A 66 -3.60 -6.87 11.45
N SER A 67 -4.30 -6.95 10.32
CA SER A 67 -4.74 -8.21 9.72
C SER A 67 -3.73 -8.69 8.68
N TRP A 68 -2.82 -9.57 9.10
CA TRP A 68 -1.87 -10.23 8.21
C TRP A 68 -2.51 -10.95 7.02
N PRO A 69 -3.62 -11.70 7.17
CA PRO A 69 -4.26 -12.36 6.02
C PRO A 69 -4.69 -11.36 4.94
N LYS A 70 -5.24 -10.20 5.33
CA LYS A 70 -5.65 -9.15 4.38
C LYS A 70 -4.43 -8.52 3.70
N ALA A 71 -3.36 -8.27 4.44
CA ALA A 71 -2.13 -7.72 3.90
C ALA A 71 -1.50 -8.67 2.87
N ILE A 72 -1.39 -9.96 3.20
CA ILE A 72 -0.84 -11.00 2.32
C ILE A 72 -1.70 -11.13 1.06
N LEU A 73 -3.03 -11.18 1.19
CA LEU A 73 -3.93 -11.24 0.04
C LEU A 73 -3.69 -10.06 -0.92
N PHE A 74 -3.60 -8.85 -0.39
CA PHE A 74 -3.34 -7.67 -1.23
C PHE A 74 -1.93 -7.62 -1.79
N ALA A 75 -0.93 -8.13 -1.08
CA ALA A 75 0.42 -8.29 -1.59
C ALA A 75 0.44 -9.22 -2.81
N VAL A 76 -0.25 -10.36 -2.73
CA VAL A 76 -0.41 -11.31 -3.85
C VAL A 76 -1.13 -10.66 -5.02
N ILE A 77 -2.25 -9.96 -4.77
CA ILE A 77 -2.98 -9.25 -5.84
C ILE A 77 -2.06 -8.23 -6.54
N GLY A 78 -1.33 -7.42 -5.78
CA GLY A 78 -0.41 -6.44 -6.35
C GLY A 78 0.73 -7.08 -7.14
N ALA A 79 1.31 -8.18 -6.65
CA ALA A 79 2.35 -8.92 -7.36
C ALA A 79 1.85 -9.50 -8.69
N SER A 80 0.63 -10.06 -8.70
CA SER A 80 -0.03 -10.57 -9.90
C SER A 80 -0.33 -9.46 -10.92
N LEU A 81 -0.84 -8.31 -10.47
CA LEU A 81 -1.11 -7.16 -11.32
C LEU A 81 0.17 -6.62 -11.96
N PHE A 82 1.23 -6.46 -11.16
CA PHE A 82 2.52 -5.97 -11.66
C PHE A 82 3.14 -6.94 -12.67
N SER A 83 3.12 -8.24 -12.37
CA SER A 83 3.63 -9.27 -13.29
C SER A 83 2.85 -9.28 -14.60
N GLY A 84 1.52 -9.21 -14.54
CA GLY A 84 0.67 -9.11 -15.74
C GLY A 84 0.92 -7.85 -16.56
N ALA A 85 1.07 -6.70 -15.90
CA ALA A 85 1.41 -5.43 -16.57
C ALA A 85 2.78 -5.52 -17.28
N MET A 86 3.78 -6.11 -16.64
CA MET A 86 5.10 -6.31 -17.24
C MET A 86 5.05 -7.29 -18.42
N SER A 87 4.31 -8.40 -18.31
CA SER A 87 4.11 -9.34 -19.43
C SER A 87 3.45 -8.68 -20.63
N LEU A 88 2.44 -7.84 -20.43
CA LEU A 88 1.79 -7.06 -21.49
C LEU A 88 2.78 -6.11 -22.17
N ILE A 89 3.60 -5.39 -21.40
CA ILE A 89 4.61 -4.48 -21.94
C ILE A 89 5.65 -5.24 -22.78
N GLN A 90 6.08 -6.43 -22.33
CA GLN A 90 7.00 -7.28 -23.11
C GLN A 90 6.36 -7.77 -24.41
N PHE A 91 5.10 -8.20 -24.36
CA PHE A 91 4.35 -8.63 -25.55
C PHE A 91 4.19 -7.50 -26.58
N MET A 92 3.94 -6.26 -26.13
CA MET A 92 3.84 -5.09 -27.03
C MET A 92 5.17 -4.66 -27.66
N LYS A 93 6.31 -5.16 -27.15
CA LYS A 93 7.64 -4.85 -27.65
C LYS A 93 8.20 -5.90 -28.62
N GLY A 94 7.58 -7.08 -28.69
CA GLY A 94 7.92 -8.16 -29.62
C GLY A 94 7.11 -8.08 -30.90
#